data_AF-A0A3D3L4R3-F1
#
_entry.id   AF-A0A3D3L4R3-F1
#
_cell.length_a   1.000
_cell.length_b   1.000
_cell.length_c   1.000
_cell.angle_alpha   90.00
_cell.angle_beta   90.00
_cell.angle_gamma   90.00
#
_symmetry.space_group_name_H-M   'P 1'
#
loop_
_entity.id
_entity.type
_entity.pdbx_description
1 polymer ?
#
loop_
_entity_poly.entity_id
_entity_poly.type
_entity_poly.pdbx_seq_one_letter_code
_entity_poly.pdbx_strand_id
1 'polypeptide(L)'
;MFKRTHTNGELRKSHSGKSVNLNGWVNTVRLHGQVVFVDLRDRYGKTQIIFDADSFTGDFEAVKKLSMEDVLSVRGTVRDRAESAINPNMETGEIEVAVTEYIMLNEAAPLPFVLSDRDSAEENLRLKYRYLELRMEELQRNMLIRHDTYQAVRGYLSGQDFVEIETPILMKSTPEGARDYLVPSRIHPGKFYALPQSPQIYKQILMIANYDRYFQIVKCFRDEDLRADRQPEFTQIDIEMSFIDEEDIFAHMEGLTCHVFKSVRGVDLPNPFPRLTYAEAMEIYGSDKPDLRYGMKLQDVKDFTDASDFNAFKSAEKVKGLVVEGGAKYSRKNIDEFTDFVKKYKAKGLAWMKG
;
A
#
# COMPACT_ATOMS: atom_id res chain seq x y z
N MET A 1 23.55 6.37 25.42
CA MET A 1 22.29 5.70 25.06
C MET A 1 22.15 4.43 25.89
N PHE A 2 20.98 4.20 26.49
CA PHE A 2 20.72 2.97 27.23
C PHE A 2 20.42 1.81 26.27
N LYS A 3 20.91 0.62 26.60
CA LYS A 3 20.55 -0.60 25.86
C LYS A 3 19.05 -0.84 26.05
N ARG A 4 18.28 -0.79 24.96
CA ARG A 4 16.83 -1.01 24.97
C ARG A 4 16.52 -2.38 25.55
N THR A 5 15.65 -2.42 26.56
CA THR A 5 15.18 -3.68 27.15
C THR A 5 13.88 -4.15 26.54
N HIS A 6 13.01 -3.19 26.17
CA HIS A 6 11.68 -3.45 25.65
C HIS A 6 11.36 -2.49 24.50
N THR A 7 10.48 -2.88 23.58
CA THR A 7 9.91 -1.96 22.59
C THR A 7 8.85 -1.04 23.23
N ASN A 8 8.51 0.05 22.55
CA ASN A 8 7.52 0.99 23.07
C ASN A 8 6.07 0.51 22.87
N GLY A 9 5.86 -0.67 22.27
CA GLY A 9 4.53 -1.27 22.08
C GLY A 9 4.25 -2.50 22.96
N GLU A 10 5.26 -3.11 23.59
CA GLU A 10 5.11 -4.43 24.21
C GLU A 10 4.82 -4.43 25.71
N LEU A 11 4.96 -3.29 26.40
CA LEU A 11 4.73 -3.22 27.83
C LEU A 11 3.25 -3.45 28.17
N ARG A 12 3.02 -4.15 29.28
CA ARG A 12 1.70 -4.59 29.79
C ARG A 12 1.71 -4.55 31.32
N LYS A 13 0.54 -4.68 31.97
CA LYS A 13 0.42 -4.80 33.44
C LYS A 13 1.34 -5.85 34.07
N SER A 14 1.63 -6.96 33.37
CA SER A 14 2.61 -7.98 33.81
C SER A 14 4.05 -7.48 33.99
N HIS A 15 4.35 -6.26 33.52
CA HIS A 15 5.65 -5.61 33.67
C HIS A 15 5.70 -4.60 34.81
N SER A 16 4.60 -4.38 35.53
CA SER A 16 4.54 -3.43 36.65
C SER A 16 5.63 -3.68 37.69
N GLY A 17 6.26 -2.61 38.17
CA GLY A 17 7.39 -2.64 39.09
C GLY A 17 8.75 -2.96 38.47
N LYS A 18 8.83 -3.35 37.19
CA LYS A 18 10.11 -3.65 36.52
C LYS A 18 10.81 -2.36 36.07
N SER A 19 12.13 -2.33 36.21
CA SER A 19 12.97 -1.30 35.57
C SER A 19 13.16 -1.63 34.10
N VAL A 20 12.94 -0.63 33.24
CA VAL A 20 13.00 -0.76 31.78
C VAL A 20 13.79 0.38 31.16
N ASN A 21 14.45 0.10 30.04
CA ASN A 21 15.04 1.11 29.16
C ASN A 21 14.27 1.15 27.84
N LEU A 22 13.77 2.32 27.47
CA LEU A 22 13.01 2.57 26.24
C LEU A 22 13.73 3.62 25.40
N ASN A 23 13.71 3.46 24.09
CA ASN A 23 14.31 4.40 23.14
C ASN A 23 13.29 4.69 22.04
N GLY A 24 13.13 5.95 21.64
CA GLY A 24 12.15 6.30 20.61
C GLY A 24 12.03 7.78 20.33
N TRP A 25 11.01 8.12 19.54
CA TRP A 25 10.64 9.48 19.19
C TRP A 25 9.56 10.00 20.12
N VAL A 26 9.67 11.24 20.56
CA VAL A 26 8.61 11.96 21.26
C VAL A 26 7.43 12.13 20.31
N ASN A 27 6.31 11.45 20.57
CA ASN A 27 5.11 11.56 19.75
C ASN A 27 4.23 12.73 20.17
N THR A 28 4.07 12.93 21.48
CA THR A 28 3.32 14.04 22.07
C THR A 28 3.92 14.38 23.42
N VAL A 29 3.87 15.66 23.79
CA VAL A 29 4.29 16.17 25.11
C VAL A 29 3.11 16.92 25.72
N ARG A 30 2.81 16.66 26.99
CA ARG A 30 1.76 17.33 27.75
C ARG A 30 2.29 17.72 29.13
N LEU A 31 2.31 19.02 29.42
CA LEU A 31 2.71 19.56 30.72
C LEU A 31 1.46 19.87 31.56
N HIS A 32 1.37 19.28 32.75
CA HIS A 32 0.31 19.55 33.73
C HIS A 32 0.95 19.87 35.09
N GLY A 33 1.08 21.17 35.39
CA GLY A 33 1.70 21.62 36.64
C GLY A 33 3.15 21.15 36.76
N GLN A 34 3.40 20.21 37.66
CA GLN A 34 4.72 19.64 37.96
C GLN A 34 4.94 18.25 37.34
N VAL A 35 4.11 17.84 36.38
CA VAL A 35 4.24 16.55 35.69
C VAL A 35 4.27 16.76 34.17
N VAL A 36 5.28 16.18 33.51
CA VAL A 36 5.38 16.11 32.05
C VAL A 36 5.08 14.68 31.61
N PHE A 37 4.05 14.54 30.79
CA PHE A 37 3.67 13.30 30.14
C PHE A 37 4.19 13.30 28.71
N VAL A 38 4.90 12.26 28.32
CA VAL A 38 5.39 12.08 26.96
C VAL A 38 4.92 10.72 26.44
N ASP A 39 4.33 10.70 25.25
CA ASP A 39 4.13 9.43 24.55
C ASP A 39 5.39 9.15 23.73
N LEU A 40 6.16 8.13 24.11
CA LEU A 40 7.37 7.73 23.40
C LEU A 40 7.02 6.65 22.37
N ARG A 41 7.31 6.91 21.10
CA ARG A 41 6.97 6.04 19.96
C ARG A 41 8.18 5.34 19.40
N ASP A 42 8.05 4.06 19.08
CA ASP A 42 8.92 3.37 18.13
C ASP A 42 8.05 2.65 17.08
N ARG A 43 8.63 1.80 16.23
CA ARG A 43 7.83 1.11 15.18
C ARG A 43 6.74 0.19 15.74
N TYR A 44 6.89 -0.26 16.99
CA TYR A 44 6.04 -1.29 17.59
C TYR A 44 4.85 -0.68 18.33
N GLY A 45 4.89 0.61 18.63
CA GLY A 45 3.80 1.30 19.31
C GLY A 45 4.26 2.51 20.09
N LYS A 46 3.47 2.88 21.09
CA LYS A 46 3.67 4.05 21.94
C LYS A 46 3.54 3.62 23.40
N THR A 47 4.45 4.08 24.24
CA THR A 47 4.36 3.96 25.70
C THR A 47 4.40 5.35 26.31
N GLN A 48 3.51 5.64 27.26
CA GLN A 48 3.58 6.87 28.04
C GLN A 48 4.72 6.78 29.05
N ILE A 49 5.59 7.77 29.03
CA ILE A 49 6.61 8.01 30.02
C ILE A 49 6.22 9.27 30.80
N ILE A 50 6.50 9.30 32.09
CA ILE A 50 6.20 10.44 32.95
C ILE A 50 7.47 10.95 33.63
N PHE A 51 7.58 12.26 33.70
CA PHE A 51 8.54 12.97 34.53
C PHE A 51 7.74 13.75 35.57
N ASP A 52 7.96 13.44 36.84
CA ASP A 52 7.31 14.09 37.97
C ASP A 52 8.39 14.87 38.73
N ALA A 53 8.21 16.19 38.88
CA ALA A 53 9.21 17.08 39.50
C ALA A 53 9.60 16.64 40.93
N ASP A 54 8.70 15.98 41.66
CA ASP A 54 8.96 15.56 43.04
C ASP A 54 9.85 14.31 43.10
N SER A 55 9.86 13.49 42.05
CA SER A 55 10.59 12.21 42.03
C SER A 55 11.71 12.13 40.99
N PHE A 56 11.68 12.99 39.97
CA PHE A 56 12.70 13.05 38.93
C PHE A 56 13.89 13.86 39.41
N THR A 57 15.05 13.20 39.54
CA THR A 57 16.28 13.83 40.07
C THR A 57 17.10 14.59 39.02
N GLY A 58 16.68 14.57 37.75
CA GLY A 58 17.36 15.28 36.67
C GLY A 58 16.89 16.72 36.49
N ASP A 59 17.32 17.36 35.40
CA ASP A 59 16.90 18.72 35.06
C ASP A 59 15.46 18.73 34.52
N PHE A 60 14.49 19.02 35.40
CA PHE A 60 13.08 19.10 35.04
C PHE A 60 12.76 20.28 34.09
N GLU A 61 13.54 21.37 34.14
CA GLU A 61 13.35 22.50 33.22
C GLU A 61 13.80 22.16 31.80
N ALA A 62 14.79 21.29 31.64
CA ALA A 62 15.13 20.73 30.33
C ALA A 62 14.02 19.81 29.79
N VAL A 63 13.39 19.01 30.65
CA VAL A 63 12.26 18.13 30.26
C VAL A 63 11.06 18.93 29.75
N LYS A 64 10.79 20.11 30.33
CA LYS A 64 9.71 21.01 29.85
C LYS A 64 9.92 21.50 28.42
N LYS A 65 11.14 21.43 27.89
CA LYS A 65 11.50 21.88 26.53
C LYS A 65 11.43 20.77 25.49
N LEU A 66 11.14 19.52 25.90
CA LEU A 66 10.95 18.41 24.97
C LEU A 66 9.91 18.76 23.91
N SER A 67 10.27 18.48 22.66
CA SER A 67 9.48 18.80 21.48
C SER A 67 9.11 17.54 20.71
N MET A 68 8.07 17.64 19.88
CA MET A 68 7.68 16.52 19.02
C MET A 68 8.83 16.09 18.12
N GLU A 69 8.98 14.77 17.98
CA GLU A 69 10.00 14.07 17.23
C GLU A 69 11.44 14.13 17.76
N ASP A 70 11.66 14.72 18.94
CA ASP A 70 12.90 14.55 19.69
C ASP A 70 13.18 13.06 19.91
N VAL A 71 14.46 12.68 19.89
CA VAL A 71 14.88 11.28 20.04
C VAL A 71 15.41 11.08 21.45
N LEU A 72 14.73 10.25 22.22
CA LEU A 72 15.05 10.01 23.63
C LEU A 72 15.51 8.58 23.87
N SER A 73 16.38 8.45 24.87
CA SER A 73 16.74 7.19 25.52
C SER A 73 16.45 7.32 27.00
N VAL A 74 15.47 6.58 27.51
CA VAL A 74 14.96 6.71 28.88
C VAL A 74 15.17 5.43 29.68
N ARG A 75 15.41 5.58 30.98
CA ARG A 75 15.36 4.53 31.98
C ARG A 75 14.31 4.89 33.01
N GLY A 76 13.46 3.94 33.37
CA GLY A 76 12.42 4.16 34.36
C GLY A 76 11.82 2.87 34.88
N THR A 77 10.83 3.02 35.76
CA THR A 77 10.09 1.90 36.35
C THR A 77 8.66 1.89 35.82
N VAL A 78 8.19 0.73 35.39
CA VAL A 78 6.80 0.56 34.95
C VAL A 78 5.87 0.67 36.16
N ARG A 79 4.80 1.45 36.03
CA ARG A 79 3.74 1.63 37.02
C ARG A 79 2.39 1.44 36.37
N ASP A 80 1.42 0.99 37.15
CA ASP A 80 0.04 0.93 36.72
C ASP A 80 -0.54 2.34 36.71
N ARG A 81 -1.33 2.67 35.68
CA ARG A 81 -2.11 3.90 35.69
C ARG A 81 -3.26 3.77 36.68
N ALA A 82 -3.68 4.89 37.26
CA ALA A 82 -4.95 4.96 37.95
C ALA A 82 -6.09 4.53 37.01
N GLU A 83 -7.15 3.92 37.55
CA GLU A 83 -8.29 3.42 36.75
C GLU A 83 -8.90 4.49 35.83
N SER A 84 -8.95 5.75 36.31
CA SER A 84 -9.45 6.90 35.55
C SER A 84 -8.53 7.38 34.43
N ALA A 85 -7.27 6.93 34.40
CA ALA A 85 -6.23 7.35 33.45
C ALA A 85 -5.85 6.24 32.44
N ILE A 86 -6.54 5.09 32.49
CA ILE A 86 -6.36 4.01 31.52
C ILE A 86 -6.81 4.47 30.14
N ASN A 87 -5.94 4.30 29.13
CA ASN A 87 -6.27 4.63 27.75
C ASN A 87 -6.61 3.36 26.94
N PRO A 88 -7.90 3.09 26.63
CA PRO A 88 -8.28 1.89 25.88
C PRO A 88 -7.80 1.91 24.42
N ASN A 89 -7.40 3.07 23.89
CA ASN A 89 -6.91 3.20 22.51
C ASN A 89 -5.40 2.94 22.37
N MET A 90 -4.71 2.56 23.46
CA MET A 90 -3.29 2.22 23.46
C MET A 90 -3.09 0.82 24.05
N GLU A 91 -2.32 -0.03 23.38
CA GLU A 91 -2.00 -1.36 23.90
C GLU A 91 -1.26 -1.33 25.25
N THR A 92 -0.47 -0.28 25.48
CA THR A 92 0.22 -0.04 26.75
C THR A 92 -0.58 0.90 27.66
N GLY A 93 -1.85 1.14 27.37
CA GLY A 93 -2.65 2.20 27.98
C GLY A 93 -3.03 1.98 29.44
N GLU A 94 -2.80 0.77 29.96
CA GLU A 94 -2.98 0.42 31.38
C GLU A 94 -1.76 0.76 32.24
N ILE A 95 -0.61 1.06 31.62
CA ILE A 95 0.65 1.31 32.32
C ILE A 95 1.27 2.64 31.88
N GLU A 96 2.25 3.08 32.65
CA GLU A 96 3.17 4.16 32.28
C GLU A 96 4.55 3.88 32.85
N VAL A 97 5.56 4.59 32.38
CA VAL A 97 6.95 4.45 32.87
C VAL A 97 7.36 5.72 33.58
N ALA A 98 7.56 5.63 34.90
CA ALA A 98 8.13 6.72 35.68
C ALA A 98 9.62 6.82 35.40
N VAL A 99 10.02 7.89 34.73
CA VAL A 99 11.40 8.09 34.26
C VAL A 99 12.29 8.49 35.43
N THR A 100 13.39 7.79 35.59
CA THR A 100 14.45 8.11 36.57
C THR A 100 15.63 8.82 35.90
N GLU A 101 15.92 8.48 34.65
CA GLU A 101 17.04 9.02 33.89
C GLU A 101 16.66 9.10 32.41
N TYR A 102 17.06 10.18 31.72
CA TYR A 102 16.92 10.26 30.27
C TYR A 102 18.17 10.85 29.63
N ILE A 103 18.36 10.51 28.36
CA ILE A 103 19.38 11.06 27.48
C ILE A 103 18.65 11.60 26.25
N MET A 104 18.83 12.90 25.97
CA MET A 104 18.49 13.49 24.67
C MET A 104 19.50 12.97 23.64
N LEU A 105 19.06 12.07 22.75
CA LEU A 105 19.92 11.52 21.71
C LEU A 105 20.03 12.48 20.53
N ASN A 106 18.93 13.13 20.18
CA ASN A 106 18.90 14.14 19.13
C ASN A 106 17.66 15.03 19.28
N GLU A 107 17.84 16.34 19.09
CA GLU A 107 16.75 17.32 19.07
C GLU A 107 16.16 17.39 17.65
N ALA A 108 14.83 17.51 17.57
CA ALA A 108 14.14 17.69 16.31
C ALA A 108 14.03 19.18 15.95
N ALA A 109 14.34 19.50 14.69
CA ALA A 109 13.96 20.78 14.11
C ALA A 109 12.43 20.89 13.99
N PRO A 110 11.87 22.13 13.89
CA PRO A 110 10.44 22.32 13.64
C PRO A 110 9.92 21.49 12.48
N LEU A 111 8.80 20.80 12.69
CA LEU A 111 8.25 19.87 11.70
C LEU A 111 7.62 20.63 10.52
N PRO A 112 7.83 20.17 9.27
CA PRO A 112 7.22 20.79 8.09
C PRO A 112 5.71 20.54 7.99
N PHE A 113 5.17 19.55 8.71
CA PHE A 113 3.75 19.21 8.79
C PHE A 113 3.46 18.32 10.00
N VAL A 114 2.18 18.14 10.32
CA VAL A 114 1.73 17.39 11.50
C VAL A 114 1.74 15.88 11.20
N LEU A 115 2.53 15.10 11.95
CA LEU A 115 2.65 13.66 11.70
C LEU A 115 1.43 12.83 12.12
N SER A 116 0.52 13.39 12.89
CA SER A 116 -0.77 12.76 13.22
C SER A 116 -1.87 13.06 12.20
N ASP A 117 -1.64 13.97 11.26
CA ASP A 117 -2.62 14.39 10.26
C ASP A 117 -1.97 14.50 8.89
N ARG A 118 -2.18 13.47 8.06
CA ARG A 118 -1.61 13.39 6.71
C ARG A 118 -2.15 14.47 5.77
N ASP A 119 -3.36 14.95 6.01
CA ASP A 119 -4.02 15.96 5.19
C ASP A 119 -3.62 17.39 5.60
N SER A 120 -2.84 17.54 6.68
CA SER A 120 -2.25 18.82 7.09
C SER A 120 -1.24 19.39 6.09
N ALA A 121 -0.86 18.62 5.06
CA ALA A 121 0.07 19.06 4.03
C ALA A 121 -0.23 18.48 2.64
N GLU A 122 0.01 19.32 1.64
CA GLU A 122 0.00 18.97 0.22
C GLU A 122 0.98 17.82 -0.08
N GLU A 123 0.61 16.98 -1.05
CA GLU A 123 1.37 15.78 -1.41
C GLU A 123 2.83 16.08 -1.78
N ASN A 124 3.09 17.18 -2.49
CA ASN A 124 4.43 17.58 -2.88
C ASN A 124 5.36 17.82 -1.68
N LEU A 125 4.83 18.43 -0.61
CA LEU A 125 5.60 18.67 0.62
C LEU A 125 5.87 17.36 1.35
N ARG A 126 4.87 16.47 1.39
CA ARG A 126 4.99 15.14 1.97
C ARG A 126 6.03 14.29 1.24
N LEU A 127 6.05 14.31 -0.08
CA LEU A 127 7.06 13.62 -0.90
C LEU A 127 8.47 14.21 -0.70
N LYS A 128 8.61 15.54 -0.56
CA LYS A 128 9.89 16.18 -0.24
C LYS A 128 10.46 15.71 1.09
N TYR A 129 9.61 15.54 2.10
CA TYR A 129 9.98 15.04 3.43
C TYR A 129 9.48 13.60 3.65
N ARG A 130 9.59 12.73 2.63
CA ARG A 130 9.02 11.38 2.66
C ARG A 130 9.52 10.55 3.85
N TYR A 131 10.74 10.78 4.31
CA TYR A 131 11.30 10.13 5.50
C TYR A 131 10.55 10.45 6.81
N LEU A 132 9.89 11.61 6.90
CA LEU A 132 9.00 11.96 8.01
C LEU A 132 7.62 11.37 7.80
N GLU A 133 7.05 11.48 6.60
CA GLU A 133 5.74 10.91 6.28
C GLU A 133 5.74 9.38 6.51
N LEU A 134 6.84 8.70 6.20
CA LEU A 134 7.01 7.28 6.46
C LEU A 134 6.94 6.91 7.95
N ARG A 135 7.01 7.85 8.90
CA ARG A 135 6.79 7.59 10.34
C ARG A 135 5.30 7.46 10.69
N MET A 136 4.40 7.90 9.81
CA MET A 136 2.96 7.80 10.01
C MET A 136 2.52 6.33 10.04
N GLU A 137 1.59 6.02 10.93
CA GLU A 137 1.10 4.65 11.17
C GLU A 137 0.54 4.01 9.89
N GLU A 138 -0.24 4.76 9.11
CA GLU A 138 -0.81 4.28 7.85
C GLU A 138 0.29 3.79 6.88
N LEU A 139 1.37 4.56 6.72
CA LEU A 139 2.45 4.20 5.80
C LEU A 139 3.35 3.10 6.35
N GLN A 140 3.63 3.09 7.66
CA GLN A 140 4.31 1.97 8.30
C GLN A 140 3.55 0.67 8.07
N ARG A 141 2.23 0.67 8.30
CA ARG A 141 1.36 -0.49 8.04
C ARG A 141 1.41 -0.91 6.57
N ASN A 142 1.32 0.01 5.63
CA ASN A 142 1.39 -0.30 4.20
C ASN A 142 2.74 -0.94 3.82
N MET A 143 3.85 -0.45 4.37
CA MET A 143 5.18 -1.03 4.12
C MET A 143 5.34 -2.42 4.74
N LEU A 144 4.79 -2.64 5.94
CA LEU A 144 4.81 -3.96 6.59
C LEU A 144 3.94 -4.97 5.84
N ILE A 145 2.73 -4.58 5.39
CA ILE A 145 1.90 -5.40 4.51
C ILE A 145 2.67 -5.80 3.25
N ARG A 146 3.41 -4.87 2.63
CA ARG A 146 4.26 -5.16 1.46
C ARG A 146 5.37 -6.16 1.80
N HIS A 147 6.03 -6.02 2.95
CA HIS A 147 7.02 -6.97 3.43
C HIS A 147 6.44 -8.37 3.61
N ASP A 148 5.32 -8.49 4.34
CA ASP A 148 4.66 -9.76 4.62
C ASP A 148 4.17 -10.42 3.34
N THR A 149 3.67 -9.62 2.38
CA THR A 149 3.32 -10.10 1.04
C THR A 149 4.51 -10.74 0.34
N TYR A 150 5.69 -10.13 0.41
CA TYR A 150 6.91 -10.72 -0.18
C TYR A 150 7.31 -12.03 0.48
N GLN A 151 7.18 -12.13 1.81
CA GLN A 151 7.49 -13.36 2.52
C GLN A 151 6.48 -14.47 2.17
N ALA A 152 5.19 -14.14 2.11
CA ALA A 152 4.12 -15.08 1.75
C ALA A 152 4.29 -15.61 0.31
N VAL A 153 4.60 -14.74 -0.65
CA VAL A 153 4.86 -15.13 -2.05
C VAL A 153 6.06 -16.07 -2.13
N ARG A 154 7.19 -15.71 -1.52
CA ARG A 154 8.39 -16.54 -1.51
C ARG A 154 8.14 -17.89 -0.86
N GLY A 155 7.49 -17.90 0.31
CA GLY A 155 7.18 -19.12 1.05
C GLY A 155 6.28 -20.06 0.26
N TYR A 156 5.23 -19.52 -0.38
CA TYR A 156 4.32 -20.30 -1.22
C TYR A 156 5.01 -20.89 -2.44
N LEU A 157 5.71 -20.06 -3.23
CA LEU A 157 6.35 -20.51 -4.47
C LEU A 157 7.49 -21.49 -4.20
N SER A 158 8.30 -21.24 -3.15
CA SER A 158 9.35 -22.19 -2.75
C SER A 158 8.76 -23.53 -2.29
N GLY A 159 7.61 -23.52 -1.62
CA GLY A 159 6.87 -24.73 -1.24
C GLY A 159 6.17 -25.44 -2.40
N GLN A 160 6.25 -24.89 -3.61
CA GLN A 160 5.72 -25.47 -4.86
C GLN A 160 6.86 -25.72 -5.87
N ASP A 161 8.08 -25.91 -5.36
CA ASP A 161 9.30 -26.23 -6.11
C ASP A 161 9.74 -25.18 -7.14
N PHE A 162 9.23 -23.94 -7.04
CA PHE A 162 9.78 -22.82 -7.82
C PHE A 162 11.12 -22.37 -7.25
N VAL A 163 12.04 -22.01 -8.14
CA VAL A 163 13.36 -21.49 -7.78
C VAL A 163 13.44 -19.98 -8.05
N GLU A 164 13.87 -19.20 -7.04
CA GLU A 164 14.11 -17.76 -7.21
C GLU A 164 15.45 -17.54 -7.93
N ILE A 165 15.43 -17.01 -9.17
CA ILE A 165 16.65 -16.77 -9.96
C ILE A 165 16.73 -15.29 -10.37
N GLU A 166 17.80 -14.63 -9.97
CA GLU A 166 18.03 -13.23 -10.33
C GLU A 166 18.40 -13.10 -11.82
N THR A 167 17.81 -12.11 -12.49
CA THR A 167 18.08 -11.83 -13.91
C THR A 167 18.77 -10.48 -14.10
N PRO A 168 19.65 -10.31 -15.09
CA PRO A 168 20.35 -9.06 -15.32
C PRO A 168 19.42 -7.86 -15.55
N ILE A 169 19.78 -6.71 -14.96
CA ILE A 169 19.10 -5.42 -15.18
C ILE A 169 19.66 -4.66 -16.39
N LEU A 170 20.94 -4.83 -16.71
CA LEU A 170 21.54 -4.20 -17.89
C LEU A 170 21.42 -5.14 -19.09
N MET A 171 20.28 -5.08 -19.78
CA MET A 171 19.98 -5.95 -20.92
C MET A 171 20.13 -5.23 -22.26
N LYS A 172 19.94 -5.97 -23.36
CA LYS A 172 19.86 -5.39 -24.70
C LYS A 172 18.45 -4.84 -24.92
N SER A 173 18.32 -3.66 -25.52
CA SER A 173 17.02 -3.12 -25.91
C SER A 173 16.32 -4.02 -26.92
N THR A 174 15.03 -4.22 -26.72
CA THR A 174 14.13 -4.92 -27.64
C THR A 174 13.15 -3.90 -28.21
N PRO A 175 13.01 -3.78 -29.54
CA PRO A 175 12.20 -2.73 -30.17
C PRO A 175 10.68 -2.89 -29.98
N GLU A 176 10.22 -3.90 -29.25
CA GLU A 176 8.82 -4.22 -29.03
C GLU A 176 8.40 -3.86 -27.60
N GLY A 177 7.17 -3.38 -27.42
CA GLY A 177 6.60 -3.04 -26.11
C GLY A 177 6.61 -1.55 -25.78
N ALA A 178 6.90 -1.22 -24.52
CA ALA A 178 7.03 0.17 -24.05
C ALA A 178 8.38 0.76 -24.49
N ARG A 179 8.62 2.04 -24.16
CA ARG A 179 9.95 2.65 -24.36
C ARG A 179 10.89 2.23 -23.22
N ASP A 180 12.13 1.90 -23.58
CA ASP A 180 13.17 1.52 -22.64
C ASP A 180 13.88 2.73 -22.03
N TYR A 181 14.22 2.64 -20.73
CA TYR A 181 15.28 3.48 -20.17
C TYR A 181 16.64 2.98 -20.64
N LEU A 182 17.47 3.89 -21.15
CA LEU A 182 18.80 3.57 -21.68
C LEU A 182 19.91 3.95 -20.71
N VAL A 183 20.92 3.08 -20.60
CA VAL A 183 22.13 3.31 -19.82
C VAL A 183 23.33 3.29 -20.77
N PRO A 184 24.01 4.44 -21.00
CA PRO A 184 25.14 4.51 -21.91
C PRO A 184 26.33 3.69 -21.40
N SER A 185 26.96 2.92 -22.29
CA SER A 185 28.15 2.14 -21.94
C SER A 185 29.41 2.99 -22.03
N ARG A 186 30.12 3.12 -20.91
CA ARG A 186 31.47 3.74 -20.89
C ARG A 186 32.48 2.92 -21.70
N ILE A 187 32.34 1.59 -21.72
CA ILE A 187 33.32 0.67 -22.34
C ILE A 187 33.10 0.52 -23.84
N HIS A 188 31.85 0.63 -24.29
CA HIS A 188 31.48 0.48 -25.69
C HIS A 188 30.87 1.78 -26.23
N PRO A 189 31.68 2.72 -26.73
CA PRO A 189 31.20 3.98 -27.28
C PRO A 189 30.10 3.78 -28.32
N GLY A 190 29.04 4.58 -28.24
CA GLY A 190 27.87 4.49 -29.13
C GLY A 190 26.91 3.34 -28.83
N LYS A 191 27.16 2.52 -27.79
CA LYS A 191 26.25 1.45 -27.35
C LYS A 191 25.60 1.76 -26.01
N PHE A 192 24.39 1.24 -25.83
CA PHE A 192 23.55 1.43 -24.66
C PHE A 192 23.07 0.07 -24.16
N TYR A 193 22.92 -0.05 -22.84
CA TYR A 193 22.06 -1.05 -22.23
C TYR A 193 20.65 -0.48 -22.12
N ALA A 194 19.67 -1.36 -21.97
CA ALA A 194 18.30 -1.04 -21.61
C ALA A 194 17.98 -1.63 -20.24
N LEU A 195 17.16 -0.92 -19.46
CA LEU A 195 16.56 -1.47 -18.24
C LEU A 195 15.34 -2.34 -18.59
N PRO A 196 15.09 -3.46 -17.90
CA PRO A 196 14.07 -4.42 -18.27
C PRO A 196 12.66 -3.92 -18.00
N GLN A 197 11.80 -4.00 -19.02
CA GLN A 197 10.34 -3.85 -18.84
C GLN A 197 9.73 -5.03 -18.09
N SER A 198 10.37 -6.20 -18.20
CA SER A 198 10.13 -7.47 -17.50
C SER A 198 11.32 -8.40 -17.78
N PRO A 199 11.53 -9.48 -17.03
CA PRO A 199 12.57 -10.48 -17.32
C PRO A 199 12.16 -11.50 -18.41
N GLN A 200 11.22 -11.16 -19.29
CA GLN A 200 10.57 -12.08 -20.24
C GLN A 200 11.54 -12.96 -21.05
N ILE A 201 12.60 -12.40 -21.61
CA ILE A 201 13.57 -13.20 -22.39
C ILE A 201 14.36 -14.14 -21.47
N TYR A 202 14.73 -13.67 -20.28
CA TYR A 202 15.53 -14.44 -19.34
C TYR A 202 14.74 -15.61 -18.76
N LYS A 203 13.48 -15.41 -18.36
CA LYS A 203 12.64 -16.51 -17.86
C LYS A 203 12.41 -17.60 -18.90
N GLN A 204 12.27 -17.23 -20.18
CA GLN A 204 12.21 -18.20 -21.27
C GLN A 204 13.52 -18.96 -21.47
N ILE A 205 14.68 -18.29 -21.37
CA ILE A 205 15.99 -18.96 -21.38
C ILE A 205 16.11 -19.94 -20.21
N LEU A 206 15.58 -19.60 -19.03
CA LEU A 206 15.58 -20.50 -17.87
C LEU A 206 14.69 -21.75 -18.11
N MET A 207 13.57 -21.62 -18.83
CA MET A 207 12.79 -22.79 -19.24
C MET A 207 13.60 -23.68 -20.21
N ILE A 208 14.27 -23.08 -21.20
CA ILE A 208 15.17 -23.81 -22.12
C ILE A 208 16.33 -24.47 -21.37
N ALA A 209 16.84 -23.84 -20.32
CA ALA A 209 17.90 -24.35 -19.45
C ALA A 209 17.41 -25.41 -18.44
N ASN A 210 16.15 -25.87 -18.55
CA ASN A 210 15.57 -26.95 -17.76
C ASN A 210 15.50 -26.64 -16.24
N TYR A 211 15.18 -25.39 -15.89
CA TYR A 211 14.87 -25.03 -14.50
C TYR A 211 13.45 -25.42 -14.08
N ASP A 212 12.58 -25.80 -15.04
CA ASP A 212 11.19 -26.24 -14.88
C ASP A 212 10.23 -25.20 -14.28
N ARG A 213 10.53 -24.65 -13.10
CA ARG A 213 9.70 -23.69 -12.35
C ARG A 213 10.54 -22.55 -11.83
N TYR A 214 10.27 -21.36 -12.33
CA TYR A 214 11.02 -20.15 -12.04
C TYR A 214 10.12 -19.07 -11.43
N PHE A 215 10.66 -18.32 -10.46
CA PHE A 215 10.06 -17.06 -10.08
C PHE A 215 11.11 -15.98 -9.73
N GLN A 216 10.69 -14.73 -9.70
CA GLN A 216 11.49 -13.62 -9.18
C GLN A 216 10.60 -12.45 -8.76
N ILE A 217 10.86 -11.89 -7.57
CA ILE A 217 10.31 -10.57 -7.21
C ILE A 217 11.28 -9.50 -7.72
N VAL A 218 10.99 -8.91 -8.87
CA VAL A 218 11.96 -8.16 -9.69
C VAL A 218 11.52 -6.73 -9.95
N LYS A 219 12.49 -5.82 -10.07
CA LYS A 219 12.27 -4.44 -10.51
C LYS A 219 12.16 -4.36 -12.03
N CYS A 220 11.17 -3.60 -12.48
CA CYS A 220 10.89 -3.36 -13.89
C CYS A 220 10.76 -1.87 -14.17
N PHE A 221 11.09 -1.49 -15.39
CA PHE A 221 11.27 -0.09 -15.80
C PHE A 221 10.52 0.16 -17.12
N ARG A 222 9.70 1.20 -17.17
CA ARG A 222 8.99 1.62 -18.39
C ARG A 222 9.04 3.14 -18.52
N ASP A 223 9.55 3.64 -19.64
CA ASP A 223 9.57 5.06 -19.96
C ASP A 223 8.24 5.48 -20.62
N GLU A 224 7.17 5.44 -19.83
CA GLU A 224 5.80 5.83 -20.22
C GLU A 224 5.28 6.99 -19.37
N ASP A 225 4.25 7.68 -19.89
CA ASP A 225 3.53 8.69 -19.11
C ASP A 225 2.93 8.11 -17.83
N LEU A 226 3.14 8.81 -16.72
CA LEU A 226 2.69 8.41 -15.40
C LEU A 226 1.17 8.51 -15.27
N ARG A 227 0.61 7.65 -14.41
CA ARG A 227 -0.79 7.68 -13.97
C ARG A 227 -0.85 7.42 -12.48
N ALA A 228 -2.03 7.58 -11.89
CA ALA A 228 -2.24 7.32 -10.45
C ALA A 228 -1.75 5.92 -10.01
N ASP A 229 -1.83 4.94 -10.90
CA ASP A 229 -1.44 3.54 -10.70
C ASP A 229 -0.19 3.11 -11.51
N ARG A 230 0.53 4.06 -12.14
CA ARG A 230 1.69 3.76 -13.00
C ARG A 230 2.91 4.56 -12.58
N GLN A 231 3.96 3.84 -12.20
CA GLN A 231 5.27 4.38 -11.84
C GLN A 231 6.32 3.92 -12.87
N PRO A 232 7.36 4.73 -13.13
CA PRO A 232 8.35 4.40 -14.14
C PRO A 232 9.26 3.24 -13.70
N GLU A 233 9.41 3.08 -12.38
CA GLU A 233 10.01 1.92 -11.73
C GLU A 233 8.95 1.24 -10.86
N PHE A 234 8.71 -0.04 -11.10
CA PHE A 234 7.74 -0.84 -10.36
C PHE A 234 8.30 -2.24 -10.08
N THR A 235 7.59 -3.03 -9.28
CA THR A 235 8.02 -4.38 -8.89
C THR A 235 7.00 -5.38 -9.36
N GLN A 236 7.46 -6.44 -10.02
CA GLN A 236 6.64 -7.57 -10.45
C GLN A 236 6.98 -8.82 -9.63
N ILE A 237 6.00 -9.71 -9.51
CA ILE A 237 6.24 -11.12 -9.19
C ILE A 237 6.19 -11.82 -10.54
N ASP A 238 7.36 -12.09 -11.10
CA ASP A 238 7.47 -12.78 -12.38
C ASP A 238 7.61 -14.29 -12.14
N ILE A 239 6.89 -15.08 -12.93
CA ILE A 239 6.75 -16.52 -12.78
C ILE A 239 6.77 -17.15 -14.18
N GLU A 240 7.42 -18.29 -14.31
CA GLU A 240 7.43 -19.11 -15.53
C GLU A 240 7.51 -20.60 -15.19
N MET A 241 6.89 -21.46 -16.01
CA MET A 241 6.86 -22.91 -15.83
C MET A 241 6.98 -23.65 -17.17
N SER A 242 7.57 -24.84 -17.17
CA SER A 242 7.72 -25.73 -18.33
C SER A 242 6.68 -26.86 -18.32
N PHE A 243 6.33 -27.39 -19.50
CA PHE A 243 5.50 -28.60 -19.67
C PHE A 243 4.10 -28.55 -19.03
N ILE A 244 3.48 -27.37 -18.98
CA ILE A 244 2.15 -27.16 -18.42
C ILE A 244 1.17 -26.61 -19.46
N ASP A 245 -0.11 -26.64 -19.12
CA ASP A 245 -1.17 -25.96 -19.87
C ASP A 245 -1.74 -24.73 -19.12
N GLU A 246 -2.79 -24.13 -19.69
CA GLU A 246 -3.42 -22.93 -19.13
C GLU A 246 -4.11 -23.19 -17.77
N GLU A 247 -4.68 -24.37 -17.56
CA GLU A 247 -5.38 -24.72 -16.31
C GLU A 247 -4.41 -24.87 -15.14
N ASP A 248 -3.21 -25.41 -15.40
CA ASP A 248 -2.12 -25.44 -14.43
C ASP A 248 -1.70 -24.03 -13.99
N ILE A 249 -1.61 -23.08 -14.94
CA ILE A 249 -1.30 -21.68 -14.64
C ILE A 249 -2.38 -21.10 -13.73
N PHE A 250 -3.65 -21.26 -14.08
CA PHE A 250 -4.75 -20.76 -13.27
C PHE A 250 -4.71 -21.34 -11.85
N ALA A 251 -4.56 -22.65 -11.70
CA ALA A 251 -4.49 -23.29 -10.39
C ALA A 251 -3.35 -22.72 -9.54
N HIS A 252 -2.15 -22.56 -10.11
CA HIS A 252 -1.00 -22.00 -9.38
C HIS A 252 -1.19 -20.53 -9.01
N MET A 253 -1.70 -19.69 -9.92
CA MET A 253 -1.89 -18.25 -9.69
C MET A 253 -3.06 -17.96 -8.74
N GLU A 254 -4.17 -18.69 -8.86
CA GLU A 254 -5.31 -18.60 -7.94
C GLU A 254 -4.90 -19.05 -6.54
N GLY A 255 -4.18 -20.17 -6.42
CA GLY A 255 -3.65 -20.67 -5.17
C GLY A 255 -2.68 -19.69 -4.48
N LEU A 256 -1.74 -19.11 -5.23
CA LEU A 256 -0.84 -18.07 -4.74
C LEU A 256 -1.62 -16.85 -4.22
N THR A 257 -2.58 -16.38 -4.99
CA THR A 257 -3.40 -15.21 -4.63
C THR A 257 -4.21 -15.47 -3.37
N CYS A 258 -4.89 -16.62 -3.27
CA CYS A 258 -5.63 -17.04 -2.08
C CYS A 258 -4.70 -17.13 -0.85
N HIS A 259 -3.53 -17.75 -1.02
CA HIS A 259 -2.55 -17.89 0.07
C HIS A 259 -2.07 -16.53 0.59
N VAL A 260 -1.73 -15.59 -0.30
CA VAL A 260 -1.29 -14.25 0.09
C VAL A 260 -2.39 -13.50 0.85
N PHE A 261 -3.63 -13.50 0.35
CA PHE A 261 -4.74 -12.83 1.02
C PHE A 261 -5.06 -13.44 2.38
N LYS A 262 -5.05 -14.77 2.49
CA LYS A 262 -5.29 -15.47 3.74
C LYS A 262 -4.17 -15.18 4.75
N SER A 263 -2.92 -15.27 4.33
CA SER A 263 -1.76 -15.15 5.22
C SER A 263 -1.52 -13.72 5.68
N VAL A 264 -1.71 -12.72 4.81
CA VAL A 264 -1.41 -11.32 5.12
C VAL A 264 -2.62 -10.58 5.70
N ARG A 265 -3.85 -10.92 5.27
CA ARG A 265 -5.07 -10.18 5.65
C ARG A 265 -6.13 -11.03 6.34
N GLY A 266 -5.93 -12.34 6.47
CA GLY A 266 -6.93 -13.24 7.06
C GLY A 266 -8.19 -13.40 6.22
N VAL A 267 -8.16 -13.02 4.94
CA VAL A 267 -9.32 -13.04 4.03
C VAL A 267 -9.30 -14.30 3.20
N ASP A 268 -10.40 -15.05 3.24
CA ASP A 268 -10.65 -16.16 2.31
C ASP A 268 -11.25 -15.61 1.01
N LEU A 269 -10.56 -15.85 -0.10
CA LEU A 269 -11.07 -15.54 -1.44
C LEU A 269 -11.85 -16.73 -2.01
N PRO A 270 -12.71 -16.52 -3.01
CA PRO A 270 -13.32 -17.62 -3.77
C PRO A 270 -12.25 -18.59 -4.28
N ASN A 271 -12.54 -19.88 -4.33
CA ASN A 271 -11.64 -20.87 -4.90
C ASN A 271 -12.49 -22.01 -5.50
N PRO A 272 -12.51 -22.21 -6.83
CA PRO A 272 -11.77 -21.45 -7.85
C PRO A 272 -12.32 -20.03 -8.07
N PHE A 273 -11.55 -19.20 -8.76
CA PHE A 273 -12.02 -17.86 -9.15
C PHE A 273 -13.09 -17.93 -10.26
N PRO A 274 -14.08 -17.02 -10.26
CA PRO A 274 -14.99 -16.89 -11.40
C PRO A 274 -14.23 -16.53 -12.67
N ARG A 275 -14.49 -17.26 -13.75
CA ARG A 275 -13.85 -17.05 -15.05
C ARG A 275 -14.84 -16.45 -16.04
N LEU A 276 -14.38 -15.45 -16.77
CA LEU A 276 -15.09 -14.81 -17.87
C LEU A 276 -14.18 -14.79 -19.08
N THR A 277 -14.71 -15.17 -20.24
CA THR A 277 -14.02 -14.92 -21.50
C THR A 277 -13.95 -13.41 -21.75
N TYR A 278 -12.98 -12.99 -22.56
CA TYR A 278 -12.88 -11.58 -23.00
C TYR A 278 -14.19 -11.09 -23.64
N ALA A 279 -14.83 -11.94 -24.47
CA ALA A 279 -16.09 -11.61 -25.11
C ALA A 279 -17.21 -11.36 -24.09
N GLU A 280 -17.36 -12.23 -23.09
CA GLU A 280 -18.35 -12.05 -22.01
C GLU A 280 -18.06 -10.80 -21.18
N ALA A 281 -16.80 -10.56 -20.80
CA ALA A 281 -16.42 -9.40 -20.01
C ALA A 281 -16.73 -8.08 -20.74
N MET A 282 -16.39 -7.99 -22.03
CA MET A 282 -16.69 -6.83 -22.87
C MET A 282 -18.19 -6.68 -23.14
N GLU A 283 -18.91 -7.77 -23.34
CA GLU A 283 -20.33 -7.75 -23.63
C GLU A 283 -21.17 -7.35 -22.41
N ILE A 284 -20.84 -7.89 -21.22
CA ILE A 284 -21.59 -7.68 -19.98
C ILE A 284 -21.15 -6.39 -19.27
N TYR A 285 -19.86 -6.03 -19.30
CA TYR A 285 -19.31 -4.94 -18.49
C TYR A 285 -18.61 -3.85 -19.30
N GLY A 286 -18.30 -4.08 -20.58
CA GLY A 286 -17.57 -3.11 -21.40
C GLY A 286 -16.13 -2.89 -20.96
N SER A 287 -15.55 -3.86 -20.22
CA SER A 287 -14.18 -3.81 -19.74
C SER A 287 -13.59 -5.21 -19.66
N ASP A 288 -12.32 -5.32 -20.03
CA ASP A 288 -11.44 -6.50 -19.90
C ASP A 288 -10.97 -6.75 -18.45
N LYS A 289 -11.30 -5.86 -17.53
CA LYS A 289 -11.02 -5.95 -16.09
C LYS A 289 -12.25 -5.54 -15.27
N PRO A 290 -13.36 -6.27 -15.40
CA PRO A 290 -14.64 -5.87 -14.82
C PRO A 290 -14.57 -5.85 -13.29
N ASP A 291 -15.18 -4.84 -12.68
CA ASP A 291 -15.36 -4.77 -11.24
C ASP A 291 -16.67 -5.46 -10.86
N LEU A 292 -16.57 -6.70 -10.37
CA LEU A 292 -17.72 -7.55 -10.06
C LEU A 292 -18.41 -7.19 -8.73
N ARG A 293 -17.95 -6.15 -8.02
CA ARG A 293 -18.54 -5.74 -6.73
C ARG A 293 -19.90 -5.06 -6.88
N TYR A 294 -20.22 -4.54 -8.07
CA TYR A 294 -21.52 -3.93 -8.36
C TYR A 294 -22.27 -4.69 -9.48
N GLY A 295 -23.60 -4.79 -9.34
CA GLY A 295 -24.44 -5.59 -10.22
C GLY A 295 -24.87 -4.93 -11.53
N MET A 296 -24.35 -3.73 -11.84
CA MET A 296 -24.76 -2.97 -13.03
C MET A 296 -24.14 -3.56 -14.30
N LYS A 297 -24.93 -4.31 -15.05
CA LYS A 297 -24.54 -4.94 -16.32
C LYS A 297 -25.04 -4.13 -17.51
N LEU A 298 -24.28 -4.15 -18.59
CA LEU A 298 -24.71 -3.67 -19.91
C LEU A 298 -25.78 -4.61 -20.46
N GLN A 299 -26.91 -4.04 -20.86
CA GLN A 299 -28.03 -4.75 -21.48
C GLN A 299 -28.06 -4.44 -22.96
N ASP A 300 -28.10 -5.45 -23.82
CA ASP A 300 -28.39 -5.21 -25.23
C ASP A 300 -29.83 -4.74 -25.40
N VAL A 301 -30.00 -3.60 -26.06
CA VAL A 301 -31.31 -3.05 -26.38
C VAL A 301 -31.47 -2.74 -27.86
N LYS A 302 -30.55 -3.24 -28.70
CA LYS A 302 -30.52 -2.97 -30.13
C LYS A 302 -31.84 -3.29 -30.81
N ASP A 303 -32.40 -4.48 -30.56
CA ASP A 303 -33.68 -4.94 -31.11
C ASP A 303 -34.83 -3.96 -30.83
N PHE A 304 -34.90 -3.41 -29.62
CA PHE A 304 -35.92 -2.41 -29.26
C PHE A 304 -35.67 -1.07 -29.95
N THR A 305 -34.40 -0.67 -30.05
CA THR A 305 -34.05 0.61 -30.67
C THR A 305 -34.15 0.62 -32.18
N ASP A 306 -34.06 -0.53 -32.84
CA ASP A 306 -34.24 -0.67 -34.29
C ASP A 306 -35.70 -0.52 -34.74
N ALA A 307 -36.65 -0.74 -33.83
CA ALA A 307 -38.05 -0.42 -34.04
C ALA A 307 -38.34 1.10 -33.98
N SER A 308 -37.37 1.92 -33.60
CA SER A 308 -37.51 3.38 -33.48
C SER A 308 -37.02 4.11 -34.73
N ASP A 309 -37.65 5.24 -35.06
CA ASP A 309 -37.19 6.16 -36.10
C ASP A 309 -36.06 7.09 -35.62
N PHE A 310 -35.57 6.91 -34.38
CA PHE A 310 -34.48 7.72 -33.86
C PHE A 310 -33.13 7.34 -34.48
N ASN A 311 -32.71 8.12 -35.49
CA ASN A 311 -31.51 7.89 -36.30
C ASN A 311 -30.21 7.63 -35.51
N ALA A 312 -30.05 8.22 -34.32
CA ALA A 312 -28.85 8.02 -33.51
C ALA A 312 -28.70 6.57 -33.01
N PHE A 313 -29.80 5.83 -32.82
CA PHE A 313 -29.74 4.41 -32.48
C PHE A 313 -29.71 3.52 -33.71
N LYS A 314 -30.50 3.87 -34.74
CA LYS A 314 -30.59 3.10 -35.99
C LYS A 314 -29.24 2.97 -36.69
N SER A 315 -28.43 4.04 -36.65
CA SER A 315 -27.09 4.06 -37.26
C SER A 315 -26.00 3.39 -36.42
N ALA A 316 -26.27 3.02 -35.17
CA ALA A 316 -25.29 2.39 -34.29
C ALA A 316 -25.29 0.86 -34.48
N GLU A 317 -24.12 0.24 -34.58
CA GLU A 317 -23.99 -1.22 -34.69
C GLU A 317 -24.48 -1.94 -33.42
N LYS A 318 -24.12 -1.41 -32.25
CA LYS A 318 -24.56 -1.90 -30.93
C LYS A 318 -25.20 -0.77 -30.13
N VAL A 319 -26.28 -1.07 -29.42
CA VAL A 319 -26.89 -0.16 -28.44
C VAL A 319 -27.00 -0.88 -27.11
N LYS A 320 -26.22 -0.42 -26.11
CA LYS A 320 -26.21 -0.96 -24.76
C LYS A 320 -26.83 0.02 -23.77
N GLY A 321 -27.67 -0.48 -22.88
CA GLY A 321 -28.25 0.26 -21.77
C GLY A 321 -27.61 -0.14 -20.43
N LEU A 322 -27.54 0.82 -19.49
CA LEU A 322 -27.18 0.56 -18.10
C LEU A 322 -28.37 0.89 -17.22
N VAL A 323 -28.84 -0.07 -16.43
CA VAL A 323 -29.95 0.14 -15.49
C VAL A 323 -29.37 0.61 -14.16
N VAL A 324 -29.72 1.82 -13.75
CA VAL A 324 -29.31 2.38 -12.46
C VAL A 324 -30.49 2.36 -11.50
N GLU A 325 -30.48 1.43 -10.56
CA GLU A 325 -31.52 1.31 -9.54
C GLU A 325 -31.64 2.61 -8.72
N GLY A 326 -32.87 3.11 -8.57
CA GLY A 326 -33.13 4.39 -7.92
C GLY A 326 -32.63 5.62 -8.70
N GLY A 327 -32.17 5.46 -9.96
CA GLY A 327 -31.67 6.55 -10.80
C GLY A 327 -32.73 7.57 -11.23
N ALA A 328 -34.03 7.24 -11.10
CA ALA A 328 -35.13 8.16 -11.42
C ALA A 328 -35.05 9.50 -10.64
N LYS A 329 -34.46 9.48 -9.45
CA LYS A 329 -34.26 10.67 -8.58
C LYS A 329 -33.17 11.62 -9.06
N TYR A 330 -32.33 11.23 -10.02
CA TYR A 330 -31.22 12.09 -10.45
C TYR A 330 -31.73 13.39 -11.06
N SER A 331 -31.13 14.51 -10.65
CA SER A 331 -31.45 15.81 -11.24
C SER A 331 -30.94 15.88 -12.68
N ARG A 332 -31.45 16.84 -13.46
CA ARG A 332 -30.95 17.07 -14.82
C ARG A 332 -29.44 17.38 -14.81
N LYS A 333 -28.98 18.13 -13.81
CA LYS A 333 -27.56 18.43 -13.59
C LYS A 333 -26.71 17.15 -13.48
N ASN A 334 -27.13 16.16 -12.69
CA ASN A 334 -26.40 14.89 -12.58
C ASN A 334 -26.31 14.16 -13.93
N ILE A 335 -27.38 14.18 -14.71
CA ILE A 335 -27.42 13.51 -16.02
C ILE A 335 -26.53 14.23 -17.04
N ASP A 336 -26.51 15.56 -17.02
CA ASP A 336 -25.60 16.35 -17.86
C ASP A 336 -24.13 16.09 -17.47
N GLU A 337 -23.82 15.98 -16.17
CA GLU A 337 -22.48 15.59 -15.69
C GLU A 337 -22.07 14.20 -16.21
N PHE A 338 -22.98 13.21 -16.19
CA PHE A 338 -22.71 11.88 -16.78
C PHE A 338 -22.52 11.96 -18.30
N THR A 339 -23.31 12.79 -18.99
CA THR A 339 -23.18 13.01 -20.43
C THR A 339 -21.82 13.61 -20.77
N ASP A 340 -21.34 14.58 -20.00
CA ASP A 340 -20.03 15.18 -20.17
C ASP A 340 -18.88 14.24 -19.80
N PHE A 341 -19.10 13.36 -18.81
CA PHE A 341 -18.15 12.29 -18.49
C PHE A 341 -17.95 11.33 -19.67
N VAL A 342 -19.03 10.79 -20.28
CA VAL A 342 -18.89 9.82 -21.38
C VAL A 342 -18.33 10.44 -22.67
N LYS A 343 -18.53 11.76 -22.90
CA LYS A 343 -17.90 12.47 -24.03
C LYS A 343 -16.38 12.43 -23.99
N LYS A 344 -15.76 12.36 -22.80
CA LYS A 344 -14.30 12.19 -22.65
C LYS A 344 -13.82 10.88 -23.27
N TYR A 345 -14.70 9.89 -23.36
CA TYR A 345 -14.48 8.60 -24.02
C TYR A 345 -15.01 8.58 -25.47
N LYS A 346 -15.15 9.77 -26.09
CA LYS A 346 -15.57 9.98 -27.49
C LYS A 346 -17.05 9.63 -27.79
N ALA A 347 -17.88 9.43 -26.77
CA ALA A 347 -19.32 9.32 -26.98
C ALA A 347 -19.91 10.64 -27.49
N LYS A 348 -20.85 10.60 -28.45
CA LYS A 348 -21.51 11.80 -28.99
C LYS A 348 -22.62 12.35 -28.07
N GLY A 349 -23.12 11.52 -27.16
CA GLY A 349 -24.15 11.87 -26.19
C GLY A 349 -24.51 10.67 -25.32
N LEU A 350 -25.41 10.89 -24.36
CA LEU A 350 -25.93 9.87 -23.46
C LEU A 350 -27.45 9.95 -23.47
N ALA A 351 -28.09 8.99 -24.14
CA ALA A 351 -29.54 8.86 -24.06
C ALA A 351 -29.93 8.29 -22.69
N TRP A 352 -31.01 8.79 -22.12
CA TRP A 352 -31.51 8.34 -20.82
C TRP A 352 -33.03 8.37 -20.80
N MET A 353 -33.60 7.51 -19.96
CA MET A 353 -35.02 7.45 -19.68
C MET A 353 -35.20 7.30 -18.17
N LYS A 354 -36.20 7.98 -17.61
CA LYS A 354 -36.64 7.75 -16.23
C LYS A 354 -37.89 6.88 -16.29
N GLY A 355 -37.85 5.77 -15.57
CA GLY A 355 -38.99 4.90 -15.32
C GLY A 355 -39.65 5.21 -13.99
#